data_AF-A0A938NME6-F1
#
_entry.id   AF-A0A938NME6-F1
#
_cell.length_a   1.000
_cell.length_b   1.000
_cell.length_c   1.000
_cell.angle_alpha   90.00
_cell.angle_beta   90.00
_cell.angle_gamma   90.00
#
_symmetry.space_group_name_H-M   'P 1'
#
loop_
_entity.id
_entity.type
_entity.pdbx_description
1 polymer ?
#
loop_
_entity_poly.entity_id
_entity_poly.type
_entity_poly.pdbx_seq_one_letter_code
_entity_poly.pdbx_strand_id
1 'polypeptide(L)'
;TDRIAMWMLDTDYDGRSLFPRQVFFPMAGEKDGWSRLAKNLKAVIDEELIEAYRGTVSIPFEIGDNRRIAVKIVDDRGIESLKILEVE
;
A
#
# COMPACT_ATOMS: atom_id res chain seq x y z
N THR A 1 -10.82 -8.52 -5.21
CA THR A 1 -10.23 -7.20 -4.88
C THR A 1 -11.15 -6.36 -4.03
N ASP A 2 -12.46 -6.50 -4.20
CA ASP A 2 -13.54 -5.69 -3.61
C ASP A 2 -13.67 -5.75 -2.07
N ARG A 3 -12.74 -6.43 -1.39
CA ARG A 3 -12.68 -6.54 0.08
C ARG A 3 -11.34 -6.09 0.66
N ILE A 4 -10.44 -5.54 -0.14
CA ILE A 4 -9.16 -5.01 0.34
C ILE A 4 -9.34 -3.52 0.58
N ALA A 5 -9.49 -3.14 1.84
CA ALA A 5 -9.60 -1.73 2.23
C ALA A 5 -8.28 -1.00 1.95
N MET A 6 -7.17 -1.65 2.28
CA MET A 6 -5.83 -1.12 2.11
C MET A 6 -4.80 -2.25 1.97
N TRP A 7 -3.74 -2.00 1.22
CA TRP A 7 -2.52 -2.80 1.35
C TRP A 7 -1.27 -1.94 1.27
N MET A 8 -0.23 -2.39 1.95
CA MET A 8 1.03 -1.70 2.16
C MET A 8 2.18 -2.58 1.69
N LEU A 9 3.13 -1.97 1.00
CA LEU A 9 4.34 -2.62 0.51
C LEU A 9 5.55 -1.98 1.15
N ASP A 10 6.30 -2.76 1.92
CA ASP A 10 7.65 -2.45 2.36
C ASP A 10 8.63 -3.25 1.50
N THR A 11 9.47 -2.55 0.75
CA THR A 11 10.40 -3.12 -0.24
C THR A 11 11.75 -3.49 0.37
N ASP A 12 11.95 -3.22 1.66
CA ASP A 12 13.21 -3.42 2.38
C ASP A 12 12.98 -3.74 3.87
N TYR A 13 12.15 -4.73 4.14
CA TYR A 13 11.68 -5.03 5.48
C TYR A 13 12.80 -5.50 6.42
N ASP A 14 13.01 -4.75 7.49
CA ASP A 14 14.09 -4.95 8.47
C ASP A 14 13.86 -6.14 9.43
N GLY A 15 12.70 -6.80 9.36
CA GLY A 15 12.31 -7.90 10.24
C GLY A 15 11.67 -7.48 11.56
N ARG A 16 11.48 -6.18 11.82
CA ARG A 16 10.96 -5.64 13.08
C ARG A 16 9.75 -4.72 12.88
N SER A 17 9.84 -3.78 11.95
CA SER A 17 8.85 -2.72 11.77
C SER A 17 8.54 -2.53 10.29
N LEU A 18 7.26 -2.32 9.98
CA LEU A 18 6.83 -2.07 8.61
C LEU A 18 7.11 -0.59 8.27
N PHE A 19 7.93 -0.35 7.25
CA PHE A 19 8.19 0.98 6.70
C PHE A 19 7.68 1.05 5.26
N PRO A 20 6.35 1.15 5.08
CA PRO A 20 5.74 1.03 3.75
C PRO A 20 6.18 2.17 2.83
N ARG A 21 6.58 1.78 1.62
CA ARG A 21 7.01 2.70 0.55
C ARG A 21 5.89 2.95 -0.45
N GLN A 22 4.96 2.02 -0.56
CA GLN A 22 3.74 2.18 -1.34
C GLN A 22 2.53 1.75 -0.50
N VAL A 23 1.44 2.52 -0.59
CA VAL A 23 0.18 2.26 0.11
C VAL A 23 -0.96 2.42 -0.87
N PHE A 24 -1.82 1.41 -0.94
CA PHE A 24 -2.87 1.28 -1.93
C PHE A 24 -4.23 1.20 -1.27
N PHE A 25 -5.26 1.72 -1.94
CA PHE A 25 -6.64 1.74 -1.46
C PHE A 25 -7.61 1.22 -2.53
N PRO A 26 -7.68 -0.11 -2.77
CA PRO A 26 -8.51 -0.67 -3.83
C PRO A 26 -10.01 -0.39 -3.69
N MET A 27 -10.50 -0.23 -2.45
CA MET A 27 -11.90 0.10 -2.17
C MET A 27 -12.19 1.60 -2.12
N ALA A 28 -11.18 2.47 -2.22
CA ALA A 28 -11.42 3.91 -2.28
C ALA A 28 -12.08 4.23 -3.62
N GLY A 29 -13.40 4.33 -3.69
CA GLY A 29 -14.11 4.75 -4.91
C GLY A 29 -13.71 6.16 -5.37
N GLU A 30 -14.08 6.55 -6.60
CA GLU A 30 -13.74 7.85 -7.23
C GLU A 30 -14.03 9.06 -6.34
N LYS A 31 -15.03 8.98 -5.45
CA LYS A 31 -15.60 10.16 -4.77
C LYS A 31 -15.24 10.35 -3.30
N ASP A 32 -14.60 9.40 -2.61
CA ASP A 32 -14.54 9.50 -1.13
C ASP A 32 -13.26 9.00 -0.45
N GLY A 33 -12.59 7.94 -0.92
CA GLY A 33 -11.45 7.39 -0.17
C GLY A 33 -10.17 8.22 -0.30
N TRP A 34 -9.79 8.57 -1.54
CA TRP A 34 -8.59 9.36 -1.82
C TRP A 34 -8.73 10.82 -1.39
N SER A 35 -9.90 11.43 -1.59
CA SER A 35 -10.15 12.83 -1.20
C SER A 35 -10.09 13.03 0.31
N ARG A 36 -10.57 12.06 1.11
CA ARG A 36 -10.42 12.08 2.57
C ARG A 36 -8.98 11.89 3.00
N LEU A 37 -8.25 10.98 2.35
CA LEU A 37 -6.83 10.75 2.64
C LEU A 37 -5.98 11.98 2.30
N ALA A 38 -6.18 12.59 1.13
CA ALA A 38 -5.54 13.84 0.71
C ALA A 38 -5.67 14.93 1.76
N LYS A 39 -6.93 15.15 2.19
CA LYS A 39 -7.29 16.14 3.19
C LYS A 39 -6.63 15.87 4.54
N ASN A 40 -6.58 14.60 4.96
CA ASN A 40 -5.96 14.20 6.23
C ASN A 40 -4.43 14.31 6.19
N LEU A 41 -3.79 13.96 5.08
CA LEU A 41 -2.33 14.00 4.93
C LEU A 41 -1.79 15.40 4.63
N LYS A 42 -2.65 16.38 4.31
CA LYS A 42 -2.26 17.70 3.78
C LYS A 42 -1.27 17.59 2.61
N ALA A 43 -1.34 16.49 1.87
CA ALA A 43 -0.44 16.18 0.79
C ALA A 43 -1.01 16.75 -0.51
N VAL A 44 -0.12 17.17 -1.41
CA VAL A 44 -0.49 17.35 -2.82
C VAL A 44 -0.63 15.95 -3.39
N ILE A 45 -1.87 15.55 -3.69
CA ILE A 45 -2.12 14.30 -4.39
C ILE A 45 -2.11 14.60 -5.89
N ASP A 46 -1.27 13.88 -6.61
CA ASP A 46 -1.31 13.84 -8.06
C ASP A 46 -2.46 12.93 -8.50
N GLU A 47 -3.53 13.54 -9.01
CA GLU A 47 -4.75 12.84 -9.40
C GLU A 47 -4.52 11.83 -10.54
N GLU A 48 -3.53 12.04 -11.40
CA GLU A 48 -3.19 11.10 -12.48
C GLU A 48 -2.51 9.84 -11.93
N LEU A 49 -1.78 9.96 -10.82
CA LEU A 49 -1.11 8.83 -10.16
C LEU A 49 -2.05 8.01 -9.27
N ILE A 50 -3.19 8.57 -8.82
CA ILE A 50 -4.16 7.90 -7.94
C ILE A 50 -4.62 6.56 -8.53
N GLU A 51 -4.84 6.49 -9.84
CA GLU A 51 -5.38 5.28 -10.48
C GLU A 51 -4.44 4.07 -10.30
N ALA A 52 -3.13 4.28 -10.34
CA ALA A 52 -2.16 3.22 -10.08
C ALA A 52 -2.27 2.67 -8.64
N TYR A 53 -2.66 3.50 -7.67
CA TYR A 53 -2.79 3.12 -6.27
C TYR A 53 -4.16 2.51 -5.90
N ARG A 54 -5.08 2.38 -6.86
CA ARG A 54 -6.35 1.65 -6.71
C ARG A 54 -6.22 0.15 -7.04
N GLY A 55 -5.07 -0.27 -7.59
CA GLY A 55 -4.85 -1.66 -7.98
C GLY A 55 -4.38 -2.58 -6.85
N THR A 56 -4.24 -3.86 -7.20
CA THR A 56 -3.49 -4.88 -6.40
C THR A 56 -2.15 -5.24 -7.02
N VAL A 57 -1.67 -4.37 -7.90
CA VAL A 57 -0.35 -4.48 -8.53
C VAL A 57 0.46 -3.31 -8.02
N SER A 58 1.67 -3.58 -7.56
CA SER A 58 2.58 -2.52 -7.14
C SER A 58 3.03 -1.69 -8.33
N ILE A 59 3.39 -0.45 -8.07
CA ILE A 59 4.20 0.33 -9.01
C ILE A 59 5.62 -0.26 -8.98
N PRO A 60 6.40 -0.26 -10.08
CA PRO A 60 7.79 -0.70 -10.06
C PRO A 60 8.59 -0.11 -8.88
N PHE A 61 9.45 -0.92 -8.28
CA PHE A 61 10.28 -0.54 -7.14
C PHE A 61 11.61 -1.28 -7.18
N GLU A 62 12.61 -0.70 -6.51
CA GLU A 62 13.89 -1.34 -6.27
C GLU A 62 13.88 -2.09 -4.94
N ILE A 63 14.61 -3.19 -4.90
CA ILE A 63 14.82 -3.97 -3.67
C ILE A 63 15.88 -3.30 -2.82
N GLY A 64 15.59 -3.12 -1.53
CA GLY A 64 16.57 -2.58 -0.59
C GLY A 64 17.56 -3.62 -0.05
N ASP A 65 18.44 -3.16 0.82
CA ASP A 65 19.62 -3.90 1.26
C ASP A 65 19.30 -5.17 2.07
N ASN A 66 18.16 -5.19 2.78
CA ASN A 66 17.71 -6.36 3.55
C ASN A 66 17.18 -7.48 2.64
N ARG A 67 16.99 -7.23 1.34
CA ARG A 67 16.50 -8.19 0.35
C ARG A 67 15.23 -8.93 0.78
N ARG A 68 14.37 -8.21 1.50
CA ARG A 68 13.14 -8.75 2.07
C ARG A 68 12.00 -7.79 1.82
N ILE A 69 10.87 -8.33 1.39
CA ILE A 69 9.66 -7.58 1.13
C ILE A 69 8.61 -7.98 2.17
N ALA A 70 7.91 -7.00 2.72
CA ALA A 70 6.71 -7.24 3.52
C ALA A 70 5.49 -6.61 2.86
N VAL A 71 4.44 -7.41 2.71
CA VAL A 71 3.13 -6.99 2.21
C VAL A 71 2.12 -7.14 3.35
N LYS A 72 1.58 -6.02 3.81
CA LYS A 72 0.51 -6.00 4.82
C LYS A 72 -0.81 -5.62 4.16
N ILE A 73 -1.83 -6.46 4.35
CA ILE A 73 -3.17 -6.29 3.80
C ILE A 73 -4.13 -6.06 4.96
N VAL A 74 -5.05 -5.12 4.78
CA VAL A 74 -6.18 -4.88 5.68
C VAL A 74 -7.47 -5.03 4.89
N ASP A 75 -8.32 -5.96 5.31
CA ASP A 75 -9.62 -6.18 4.65
C ASP A 75 -10.67 -5.14 5.08
N ASP A 76 -11.85 -5.20 4.46
CA ASP A 76 -13.00 -4.34 4.73
C ASP A 76 -13.58 -4.46 6.16
N ARG A 77 -13.18 -5.49 6.90
CA ARG A 77 -13.55 -5.72 8.30
C ARG A 77 -12.46 -5.24 9.26
N GLY A 78 -11.34 -4.75 8.74
CA GLY A 78 -10.18 -4.34 9.53
C GLY A 78 -9.27 -5.50 9.95
N ILE A 79 -9.44 -6.69 9.40
CA ILE A 79 -8.56 -7.83 9.69
C ILE A 79 -7.25 -7.65 8.94
N GLU A 80 -6.15 -7.78 9.67
CA GLU A 80 -4.81 -7.63 9.14
C GLU A 80 -4.18 -8.98 8.76
N SER A 81 -3.47 -9.01 7.64
CA SER A 81 -2.65 -10.14 7.22
C SER A 81 -1.29 -9.64 6.75
N LEU A 82 -0.21 -10.35 7.13
CA LEU A 82 1.16 -10.01 6.76
C LEU A 82 1.78 -11.17 5.99
N LYS A 83 2.37 -10.87 4.84
CA LYS A 83 3.21 -11.80 4.08
C LYS A 83 4.60 -11.22 3.95
N ILE A 84 5.60 -12.02 4.30
CA ILE A 84 7.01 -11.70 4.10
C ILE A 84 7.54 -12.59 2.97
N LEU A 85 8.36 -11.99 2.11
CA LEU A 85 9.03 -12.63 0.98
C LEU A 85 10.52 -12.30 1.06
N GLU A 86 11.38 -13.29 0.85
CA GLU A 86 12.82 -13.08 0.68
C GLU A 86 13.16 -13.08 -0.81
N VAL A 87 14.10 -12.23 -1.22
CA VAL A 87 14.46 -12.01 -2.62
C VAL A 87 15.89 -12.48 -2.87
N GLU A 88 16.05 -13.49 -3.73
CA GLU A 88 17.36 -14.06 -4.14
C GLU A 88 18.15 -13.17 -5.08
#